data_AF-A0A7W0NRN8-F1
#
_entry.id   AF-A0A7W0NRN8-F1
#
_cell.length_a   1.000
_cell.length_b   1.000
_cell.length_c   1.000
_cell.angle_alpha   90.00
_cell.angle_beta   90.00
_cell.angle_gamma   90.00
#
_symmetry.space_group_name_H-M   'P 1'
#
loop_
_entity.id
_entity.type
_entity.pdbx_description
1 polymer ?
#
loop_
_entity_poly.entity_id
_entity_poly.type
_entity_poly.pdbx_seq_one_letter_code
_entity_poly.pdbx_strand_id
1 'polypeptide(L)'
;MCCLPPTSRAKAGSPLFEIYEPRITGPSSLSYDGGHPLMIIREVQTSKLAADGKGVSISLTPKDRKKLAALTTSYLGRYLALRATDKIAEIMHITGVIRDGRLEFKYPEEENIAAYLRDRLNLSATTSLQQTPAGNLAESAADAANAAAGITKGAQAEGKGKEKMSSSATAHSEPESVLKSQLEAILGKSNRNVPRVSDVRITGTNIAVRFSVDDNLTENLIRGSAMSDLRNIIKTVHDSAYPYSEVAVAGTFSLRDKFGNSQEEDALRATYKRSTVGRINWTGFATDNIYAIADDVWLHPSFEKKIPLKDLQVPMP
;
A
#
# COMPACT_ATOMS: atom_id res chain seq x y z
N MET A 1 -37.74 -1.28 15.49
CA MET A 1 -37.14 -1.57 14.16
C MET A 1 -36.92 -0.24 13.46
N CYS A 2 -35.70 0.30 13.46
CA CYS A 2 -35.36 1.49 12.68
C CYS A 2 -34.87 1.03 11.31
N CYS A 3 -35.62 1.36 10.26
CA CYS A 3 -35.20 1.16 8.87
C CYS A 3 -34.07 2.15 8.55
N LEU A 4 -32.90 1.63 8.21
CA LEU A 4 -31.86 2.40 7.52
C LEU A 4 -32.42 2.82 6.15
N PRO A 5 -32.17 4.06 5.69
CA PRO A 5 -32.63 4.48 4.37
C PRO A 5 -31.90 3.69 3.28
N PRO A 6 -32.56 3.35 2.16
CA PRO A 6 -31.90 2.71 1.04
C PRO A 6 -30.81 3.63 0.49
N THR A 7 -29.59 3.11 0.36
CA THR A 7 -28.50 3.75 -0.38
C THR A 7 -29.01 4.13 -1.76
N SER A 8 -28.98 5.43 -2.07
CA SER A 8 -29.35 5.98 -3.36
C SER A 8 -28.55 5.29 -4.46
N ARG A 9 -29.21 4.41 -5.21
CA ARG A 9 -28.61 3.72 -6.35
C ARG A 9 -28.27 4.76 -7.41
N ALA A 10 -26.99 5.05 -7.59
CA ALA A 10 -26.54 6.09 -8.51
C ALA A 10 -27.07 5.82 -9.94
N LYS A 11 -27.64 6.86 -10.57
CA LYS A 11 -28.29 6.80 -11.89
C LYS A 11 -27.34 6.21 -12.95
N ALA A 12 -27.87 5.42 -13.88
CA ALA A 12 -27.10 4.90 -15.01
C ALA A 12 -26.45 6.06 -15.79
N GLY A 13 -25.15 5.96 -16.09
CA GLY A 13 -24.38 7.03 -16.73
C GLY A 13 -23.82 8.10 -15.80
N SER A 14 -24.05 8.03 -14.48
CA SER A 14 -23.39 8.91 -13.51
C SER A 14 -21.90 8.56 -13.40
N PRO A 15 -21.01 9.57 -13.22
CA PRO A 15 -19.60 9.33 -12.94
C PRO A 15 -19.40 8.35 -11.80
N LEU A 16 -18.34 7.54 -11.90
CA LEU A 16 -17.84 6.71 -10.81
C LEU A 16 -17.23 7.61 -9.72
N PHE A 17 -16.41 8.57 -10.12
CA PHE A 17 -16.01 9.69 -9.27
C PHE A 17 -15.46 10.83 -10.13
N GLU A 18 -15.42 12.01 -9.53
CA GLU A 18 -14.91 13.23 -10.13
C GLU A 18 -13.78 13.79 -9.28
N ILE A 19 -12.81 14.42 -9.94
CA ILE A 19 -11.65 15.01 -9.29
C ILE A 19 -11.74 16.53 -9.44
N TYR A 20 -11.62 17.22 -8.32
CA TYR A 20 -11.72 18.67 -8.23
C TYR A 20 -10.47 19.28 -7.62
N GLU A 21 -10.27 20.56 -7.88
CA GLU A 21 -9.41 21.38 -7.05
C GLU A 21 -10.18 21.76 -5.76
N PRO A 22 -9.67 21.37 -4.58
CA PRO A 22 -10.28 21.77 -3.34
C PRO A 22 -10.05 23.26 -3.08
N ARG A 23 -11.07 23.93 -2.55
CA ARG A 23 -11.03 25.31 -2.06
C ARG A 23 -11.21 25.30 -0.56
N ILE A 24 -10.26 25.89 0.16
CA ILE A 24 -10.40 26.07 1.61
C ILE A 24 -11.27 27.30 1.82
N THR A 25 -12.47 27.13 2.36
CA THR A 25 -13.40 28.23 2.66
C THR A 25 -13.39 28.64 4.14
N GLY A 26 -12.64 27.91 4.98
CA GLY A 26 -12.54 28.16 6.41
C GLY A 26 -11.65 27.14 7.13
N PRO A 27 -11.49 27.26 8.46
CA PRO A 27 -10.58 26.42 9.27
C PRO A 27 -10.89 24.93 9.20
N SER A 28 -12.13 24.56 8.87
CA SER A 28 -12.59 23.17 8.76
C SER A 28 -13.61 23.00 7.63
N SER A 29 -13.72 23.97 6.72
CA SER A 29 -14.65 23.90 5.59
C SER A 29 -13.88 23.85 4.29
N LEU A 30 -14.09 22.75 3.57
CA LEU A 30 -13.58 22.53 2.24
C LEU A 30 -14.76 22.64 1.26
N SER A 31 -14.62 23.46 0.24
CA SER A 31 -15.52 23.52 -0.89
C SER A 31 -14.78 23.15 -2.17
N TYR A 32 -15.49 23.07 -3.27
CA TYR A 32 -14.93 22.87 -4.60
C TYR A 32 -15.84 23.54 -5.61
N ASP A 33 -15.32 23.82 -6.80
CA ASP A 33 -16.15 24.29 -7.91
C ASP A 33 -16.89 23.10 -8.52
N GLY A 34 -18.10 22.84 -8.02
CA GLY A 34 -18.93 21.71 -8.45
C GLY A 34 -19.30 21.73 -9.94
N GLY A 35 -19.16 22.86 -10.63
CA GLY A 35 -19.41 22.99 -12.07
C GLY A 35 -18.22 22.59 -12.96
N HIS A 36 -17.00 22.51 -12.41
CA HIS A 36 -15.78 22.35 -13.20
C HIS A 36 -14.86 21.25 -12.64
N PRO A 37 -15.22 19.96 -12.81
CA PRO A 37 -14.31 18.87 -12.48
C PRO A 37 -13.07 18.91 -13.36
N LEU A 38 -11.88 18.77 -12.75
CA LEU A 38 -10.61 18.60 -13.45
C LEU A 38 -10.60 17.29 -14.24
N MET A 39 -11.24 16.27 -13.68
CA MET A 39 -11.37 14.96 -14.30
C MET A 39 -12.67 14.29 -13.88
N ILE A 40 -13.30 13.58 -14.82
CA ILE A 40 -14.50 12.78 -14.59
C ILE A 40 -14.14 11.35 -14.99
N ILE A 41 -14.26 10.42 -14.05
CA ILE A 41 -14.03 8.99 -14.29
C ILE A 41 -15.39 8.31 -14.32
N ARG A 42 -15.71 7.68 -15.45
CA ARG A 42 -17.01 7.04 -15.67
C ARG A 42 -16.91 5.52 -15.61
N GLU A 43 -15.75 5.00 -15.96
CA GLU A 43 -15.47 3.58 -16.08
C GLU A 43 -14.02 3.32 -15.69
N VAL A 44 -13.74 2.06 -15.36
CA VAL A 44 -12.41 1.57 -15.00
C VAL A 44 -12.08 0.39 -15.90
N GLN A 45 -10.80 0.20 -16.19
CA GLN A 45 -10.34 -0.93 -16.98
C GLN A 45 -10.51 -2.24 -16.23
N THR A 46 -10.10 -2.27 -14.95
CA THR A 46 -10.28 -3.41 -14.07
C THR A 46 -10.59 -2.95 -12.66
N SER A 47 -11.26 -3.80 -11.89
CA SER A 47 -11.47 -3.61 -10.46
C SER A 47 -11.39 -4.95 -9.75
N LYS A 48 -10.85 -4.94 -8.53
CA LYS A 48 -10.67 -6.14 -7.70
C LYS A 48 -10.85 -5.78 -6.24
N LEU A 49 -11.32 -6.75 -5.46
CA LEU A 49 -11.22 -6.67 -4.00
C LEU A 49 -9.76 -6.77 -3.58
N ALA A 50 -9.40 -6.02 -2.53
CA ALA A 50 -8.15 -6.22 -1.82
C ALA A 50 -8.17 -7.58 -1.10
N ALA A 51 -6.99 -8.03 -0.64
CA ALA A 51 -6.83 -9.35 -0.01
C ALA A 51 -7.70 -9.54 1.25
N ASP A 52 -8.07 -8.45 1.91
CA ASP A 52 -8.96 -8.44 3.08
C ASP A 52 -10.46 -8.60 2.72
N GLY A 53 -10.80 -8.63 1.43
CA GLY A 53 -12.17 -8.69 0.92
C GLY A 53 -13.00 -7.42 1.16
N LYS A 54 -12.39 -6.33 1.66
CA LYS A 54 -13.07 -5.10 2.07
C LYS A 54 -12.55 -3.85 1.35
N GLY A 55 -11.25 -3.78 1.06
CA GLY A 55 -10.67 -2.75 0.21
C GLY A 55 -10.96 -2.98 -1.28
N VAL A 56 -10.72 -1.95 -2.09
CA VAL A 56 -10.93 -1.98 -3.55
C VAL A 56 -9.70 -1.43 -4.26
N SER A 57 -9.19 -2.17 -5.24
CA SER A 57 -8.20 -1.69 -6.19
C SER A 57 -8.87 -1.50 -7.56
N ILE A 58 -8.70 -0.34 -8.16
CA ILE A 58 -9.15 -0.05 -9.52
C ILE A 58 -7.97 0.33 -10.40
N SER A 59 -8.05 -0.05 -11.67
CA SER A 59 -7.14 0.44 -12.72
C SER A 59 -7.93 1.25 -13.73
N LEU A 60 -7.51 2.48 -13.99
CA LEU A 60 -8.16 3.38 -14.93
C LEU A 60 -7.98 2.94 -16.38
N THR A 61 -8.88 3.40 -17.25
CA THR A 61 -8.73 3.23 -18.70
C THR A 61 -7.43 3.86 -19.19
N PRO A 62 -6.83 3.42 -20.31
CA PRO A 62 -5.60 4.04 -20.85
C PRO A 62 -5.73 5.55 -21.08
N LYS A 63 -6.93 6.02 -21.45
CA LYS A 63 -7.24 7.44 -21.64
C LYS A 63 -7.20 8.18 -20.31
N ASP A 64 -7.92 7.66 -19.31
CA ASP A 64 -8.01 8.27 -18.00
C ASP A 64 -6.69 8.21 -17.24
N ARG A 65 -5.93 7.11 -17.36
CA ARG A 65 -4.57 6.98 -16.83
C ARG A 65 -3.66 8.11 -17.32
N LYS A 66 -3.64 8.39 -18.63
CA LYS A 66 -2.84 9.49 -19.20
C LYS A 66 -3.27 10.84 -18.64
N LYS A 67 -4.59 11.06 -18.51
CA LYS A 67 -5.14 12.30 -17.97
C LYS A 67 -4.81 12.47 -16.48
N LEU A 68 -4.90 11.40 -15.69
CA LEU A 68 -4.54 11.40 -14.28
C LEU A 68 -3.03 11.64 -14.08
N ALA A 69 -2.19 11.04 -14.91
CA ALA A 69 -0.74 11.29 -14.88
C ALA A 69 -0.41 12.77 -15.16
N ALA A 70 -1.05 13.37 -16.18
CA ALA A 70 -0.88 14.79 -16.49
C ALA A 70 -1.39 15.68 -15.34
N LEU A 71 -2.55 15.34 -14.78
CA LEU A 71 -3.15 16.08 -13.68
C LEU A 71 -2.29 16.03 -12.42
N THR A 72 -1.80 14.85 -12.03
CA THR A 72 -0.96 14.69 -10.83
C THR A 72 0.41 15.33 -11.03
N THR A 73 0.91 15.41 -12.26
CA THR A 73 2.11 16.19 -12.57
C THR A 73 1.90 17.68 -12.31
N SER A 74 0.77 18.26 -12.72
CA SER A 74 0.51 19.70 -12.53
C SER A 74 0.09 20.09 -11.11
N TYR A 75 -0.30 19.12 -10.30
CA TYR A 75 -0.74 19.32 -8.91
C TYR A 75 0.25 18.76 -7.87
N LEU A 76 1.49 18.45 -8.25
CA LEU A 76 2.51 17.98 -7.31
C LEU A 76 2.67 18.96 -6.13
N GLY A 77 2.64 18.43 -4.91
CA GLY A 77 2.66 19.18 -3.65
C GLY A 77 1.32 19.81 -3.26
N ARG A 78 0.26 19.67 -4.06
CA ARG A 78 -1.07 20.27 -3.84
C ARG A 78 -2.13 19.22 -3.57
N TYR A 79 -3.33 19.67 -3.19
CA TYR A 79 -4.46 18.78 -2.91
C TYR A 79 -5.37 18.64 -4.13
N LEU A 80 -5.99 17.47 -4.28
CA LEU A 80 -7.09 17.16 -5.17
C LEU A 80 -8.24 16.57 -4.33
N ALA A 81 -9.48 16.92 -4.63
CA ALA A 81 -10.64 16.34 -3.97
C ALA A 81 -11.30 15.30 -4.88
N LEU A 82 -11.53 14.10 -4.35
CA LEU A 82 -12.22 13.03 -5.03
C LEU A 82 -13.66 12.98 -4.53
N ARG A 83 -14.61 13.16 -5.43
CA ARG A 83 -16.04 13.16 -5.16
C ARG A 83 -16.65 11.87 -5.70
N ALA A 84 -17.25 11.08 -4.83
CA ALA A 84 -18.10 9.97 -5.21
C ALA A 84 -19.52 10.30 -4.77
N THR A 85 -20.50 10.19 -5.67
CA THR A 85 -21.88 10.67 -5.45
C THR A 85 -21.97 12.18 -5.20
N ASP A 86 -22.73 12.63 -4.20
CA ASP A 86 -22.94 14.03 -3.81
C ASP A 86 -21.97 14.50 -2.71
N LYS A 87 -21.06 13.63 -2.25
CA LYS A 87 -20.13 13.92 -1.16
C LYS A 87 -18.68 13.81 -1.60
N ILE A 88 -17.83 14.66 -1.02
CA ILE A 88 -16.39 14.47 -1.09
C ILE A 88 -16.10 13.15 -0.38
N ALA A 89 -15.53 12.21 -1.13
CA ALA A 89 -15.17 10.91 -0.63
C ALA A 89 -13.75 10.90 -0.06
N GLU A 90 -12.84 11.71 -0.64
CA GLU A 90 -11.44 11.75 -0.23
C GLU A 90 -10.76 13.06 -0.62
N ILE A 91 -9.75 13.48 0.15
CA ILE A 91 -8.81 14.56 -0.19
C ILE A 91 -7.41 13.99 -0.38
N MET A 92 -6.90 14.11 -1.60
CA MET A 92 -5.62 13.57 -2.02
C MET A 92 -4.53 14.65 -1.99
N HIS A 93 -3.46 14.52 -1.20
CA HIS A 93 -2.26 15.36 -1.30
C HIS A 93 -1.24 14.76 -2.25
N ILE A 94 -1.05 15.34 -3.44
CA ILE A 94 -0.26 14.72 -4.51
C ILE A 94 1.23 14.83 -4.22
N THR A 95 1.84 13.76 -3.70
CA THR A 95 3.28 13.67 -3.42
C THR A 95 4.09 13.10 -4.60
N GLY A 96 3.43 12.40 -5.52
CA GLY A 96 4.03 11.75 -6.67
C GLY A 96 3.12 11.72 -7.90
N VAL A 97 3.71 11.45 -9.07
CA VAL A 97 2.97 11.35 -10.35
C VAL A 97 2.40 9.95 -10.53
N ILE A 98 1.07 9.85 -10.69
CA ILE A 98 0.38 8.57 -10.89
C ILE A 98 0.46 8.17 -12.36
N ARG A 99 1.41 7.30 -12.72
CA ARG A 99 1.64 6.87 -14.12
C ARG A 99 0.91 5.60 -14.51
N ASP A 100 0.70 4.69 -13.56
CA ASP A 100 0.09 3.38 -13.78
C ASP A 100 -1.45 3.44 -13.82
N GLY A 101 -2.03 4.53 -13.30
CA GLY A 101 -3.47 4.74 -13.23
C GLY A 101 -4.14 3.79 -12.26
N ARG A 102 -3.42 3.28 -11.26
CA ARG A 102 -3.98 2.46 -10.19
C ARG A 102 -4.38 3.35 -9.01
N LEU A 103 -5.57 3.10 -8.47
CA LEU A 103 -6.04 3.70 -7.23
C LEU A 103 -6.46 2.57 -6.30
N GLU A 104 -5.99 2.62 -5.05
CA GLU A 104 -6.29 1.62 -4.03
C GLU A 104 -6.95 2.30 -2.85
N PHE A 105 -8.10 1.76 -2.46
CA PHE A 105 -8.92 2.25 -1.35
C PHE A 105 -8.99 1.17 -0.28
N LYS A 106 -8.39 1.40 0.88
CA LYS A 106 -8.17 0.41 1.94
C LYS A 106 -9.27 0.42 3.00
N TYR A 107 -9.43 -0.70 3.69
CA TYR A 107 -10.31 -0.81 4.84
C TYR A 107 -9.48 -1.03 6.11
N PRO A 108 -9.83 -0.41 7.25
CA PRO A 108 -11.01 0.44 7.49
C PRO A 108 -10.86 1.93 7.11
N GLU A 109 -9.67 2.37 6.71
CA GLU A 109 -9.32 3.78 6.61
C GLU A 109 -10.17 4.55 5.58
N GLU A 110 -10.58 3.87 4.52
CA GLU A 110 -11.35 4.41 3.40
C GLU A 110 -12.67 3.64 3.21
N GLU A 111 -13.25 3.15 4.31
CA GLU A 111 -14.45 2.30 4.29
C GLU A 111 -15.58 2.90 3.46
N ASN A 112 -15.82 4.21 3.57
CA ASN A 112 -16.91 4.88 2.85
C ASN A 112 -16.76 4.77 1.32
N ILE A 113 -15.57 5.06 0.80
CA ILE A 113 -15.31 5.00 -0.65
C ILE A 113 -15.12 3.55 -1.12
N ALA A 114 -14.49 2.69 -0.32
CA ALA A 114 -14.35 1.27 -0.63
C ALA A 114 -15.73 0.59 -0.68
N ALA A 115 -16.63 0.86 0.27
CA ALA A 115 -18.00 0.36 0.25
C ALA A 115 -18.79 0.88 -0.96
N TYR A 116 -18.69 2.17 -1.26
CA TYR A 116 -19.29 2.75 -2.47
C TYR A 116 -18.81 2.06 -3.74
N LEU A 117 -17.50 1.87 -3.91
CA LEU A 117 -16.93 1.24 -5.09
C LEU A 117 -17.28 -0.24 -5.19
N ARG A 118 -17.35 -0.97 -4.07
CA ARG A 118 -17.81 -2.37 -4.08
C ARG A 118 -19.23 -2.50 -4.60
N ASP A 119 -20.14 -1.67 -4.09
CA ASP A 119 -21.53 -1.65 -4.57
C ASP A 119 -21.61 -1.22 -6.04
N ARG A 120 -20.93 -0.13 -6.40
CA ARG A 120 -21.00 0.45 -7.75
C ARG A 120 -20.39 -0.43 -8.83
N LEU A 121 -19.37 -1.21 -8.49
CA LEU A 121 -18.66 -2.10 -9.41
C LEU A 121 -19.08 -3.57 -9.27
N ASN A 122 -20.09 -3.87 -8.44
CA ASN A 122 -20.57 -5.23 -8.13
C ASN A 122 -19.46 -6.18 -7.67
N LEU A 123 -18.59 -5.70 -6.77
CA LEU A 123 -17.52 -6.50 -6.18
C LEU A 123 -18.02 -7.13 -4.87
N SER A 124 -18.23 -8.44 -4.87
CA SER A 124 -18.55 -9.22 -3.68
C SER A 124 -17.41 -10.18 -3.35
N ALA A 125 -17.21 -10.43 -2.05
CA ALA A 125 -16.32 -11.49 -1.61
C ALA A 125 -16.98 -12.82 -2.01
N THR A 126 -16.57 -13.39 -3.14
CA THR A 126 -17.00 -14.74 -3.51
C THR A 126 -16.35 -15.71 -2.53
N THR A 127 -17.11 -16.11 -1.51
CA THR A 127 -16.86 -17.35 -0.77
C THR A 127 -16.73 -18.47 -1.79
N SER A 128 -15.54 -19.04 -1.89
CA SER A 128 -15.25 -20.15 -2.80
C SER A 128 -16.04 -21.40 -2.41
N LEU A 129 -17.09 -21.74 -3.15
CA LEU A 129 -17.54 -23.11 -3.39
C LEU A 129 -18.22 -23.19 -4.77
N GLN A 130 -17.60 -23.96 -5.67
CA GLN A 130 -18.12 -24.60 -6.88
C GLN A 130 -18.98 -23.77 -7.86
N GLN A 131 -18.47 -23.61 -9.09
CA GLN A 131 -19.19 -24.02 -10.31
C GLN A 131 -18.25 -24.02 -11.53
N THR A 132 -17.96 -25.21 -12.02
CA THR A 132 -17.54 -25.49 -13.39
C THR A 132 -18.76 -25.30 -14.30
N PRO A 133 -18.68 -24.54 -15.41
CA PRO A 133 -19.62 -24.72 -16.51
C PRO A 133 -19.10 -25.86 -17.40
N ALA A 134 -19.86 -26.96 -17.42
CA ALA A 134 -19.76 -27.96 -18.45
C ALA A 134 -20.33 -27.39 -19.77
N GLY A 135 -19.66 -27.69 -20.88
CA GLY A 135 -20.25 -27.66 -22.23
C GLY A 135 -19.86 -26.47 -23.11
N ASN A 136 -18.75 -26.58 -23.82
CA ASN A 136 -18.83 -26.94 -25.24
C ASN A 136 -17.48 -27.45 -25.77
N LEU A 137 -17.56 -28.64 -26.36
CA LEU A 137 -16.52 -29.34 -27.10
C LEU A 137 -16.43 -28.78 -28.53
N ALA A 138 -15.29 -29.12 -29.17
CA ALA A 138 -14.78 -28.74 -30.49
C ALA A 138 -13.97 -27.43 -30.45
N GLU A 139 -12.68 -27.37 -30.80
CA GLU A 139 -11.96 -28.19 -31.77
C GLU A 139 -10.44 -27.92 -31.67
N SER A 140 -9.66 -28.88 -32.14
CA SER A 140 -8.25 -28.80 -32.54
C SER A 140 -7.17 -28.90 -31.45
N ALA A 141 -6.73 -30.16 -31.31
CA ALA A 141 -5.46 -30.57 -30.77
C ALA A 141 -4.28 -30.14 -31.66
N ALA A 142 -3.13 -29.84 -31.05
CA ALA A 142 -1.84 -30.52 -31.22
C ALA A 142 -0.64 -29.58 -31.01
N ASP A 143 0.44 -30.18 -30.51
CA ASP A 143 1.83 -29.69 -30.41
C ASP A 143 2.18 -28.67 -29.30
N ALA A 144 3.17 -28.88 -28.44
CA ALA A 144 4.09 -30.00 -28.24
C ALA A 144 4.73 -29.86 -26.84
N ALA A 145 4.93 -30.99 -26.17
CA ALA A 145 5.67 -31.10 -24.93
C ALA A 145 7.09 -31.66 -25.20
N ASN A 146 8.08 -30.94 -24.68
CA ASN A 146 9.24 -31.40 -23.92
C ASN A 146 10.43 -32.15 -24.58
N ALA A 147 11.61 -31.54 -24.34
CA ALA A 147 12.92 -32.10 -23.97
C ALA A 147 13.64 -33.13 -24.89
N ALA A 148 14.88 -32.80 -25.30
CA ALA A 148 16.11 -33.18 -24.58
C ALA A 148 17.37 -33.10 -25.46
N ALA A 149 18.51 -32.90 -24.78
CA ALA A 149 19.91 -33.12 -25.21
C ALA A 149 20.46 -32.19 -26.32
N GLY A 150 21.66 -31.63 -26.25
CA GLY A 150 22.81 -31.80 -25.37
C GLY A 150 24.03 -31.40 -26.18
N ILE A 151 24.82 -30.41 -25.75
CA ILE A 151 26.13 -30.14 -26.36
C ILE A 151 27.16 -29.91 -25.26
N THR A 152 28.13 -30.81 -25.26
CA THR A 152 29.34 -30.87 -24.46
C THR A 152 30.40 -29.87 -24.91
N LYS A 153 30.88 -29.08 -23.95
CA LYS A 153 32.28 -28.82 -23.54
C LYS A 153 33.45 -28.90 -24.55
N GLY A 154 34.29 -27.86 -24.48
CA GLY A 154 35.76 -27.89 -24.63
C GLY A 154 36.30 -26.60 -25.27
N ALA A 155 37.36 -25.90 -24.82
CA ALA A 155 38.27 -26.00 -23.67
C ALA A 155 39.15 -24.72 -23.62
N GLN A 156 39.66 -24.37 -22.42
CA GLN A 156 40.98 -23.74 -22.09
C GLN A 156 41.34 -22.33 -22.65
N ALA A 157 42.11 -21.44 -22.00
CA ALA A 157 42.98 -21.43 -20.81
C ALA A 157 43.14 -19.95 -20.32
N GLU A 158 43.15 -19.71 -19.01
CA GLU A 158 44.28 -19.24 -18.17
C GLU A 158 44.63 -17.73 -18.17
N GLY A 159 44.70 -17.14 -16.97
CA GLY A 159 45.22 -15.78 -16.76
C GLY A 159 44.95 -15.21 -15.36
N LYS A 160 45.75 -15.62 -14.38
CA LYS A 160 45.75 -15.23 -12.95
C LYS A 160 45.75 -13.72 -12.66
N GLY A 161 45.07 -13.34 -11.57
CA GLY A 161 45.35 -12.14 -10.77
C GLY A 161 44.63 -12.20 -9.42
N LYS A 162 45.36 -12.58 -8.36
CA LYS A 162 44.90 -12.51 -6.97
C LYS A 162 44.93 -11.05 -6.52
N GLU A 163 43.82 -10.53 -6.01
CA GLU A 163 43.87 -9.54 -4.93
C GLU A 163 42.65 -9.68 -4.01
N LYS A 164 42.94 -9.55 -2.72
CA LYS A 164 42.18 -10.02 -1.58
C LYS A 164 41.53 -8.81 -0.95
N MET A 165 40.20 -8.67 -1.00
CA MET A 165 39.47 -7.78 -0.11
C MET A 165 38.03 -8.27 0.14
N SER A 166 37.86 -8.76 1.37
CA SER A 166 36.67 -8.71 2.23
C SER A 166 35.33 -9.21 1.68
N SER A 167 35.14 -10.52 1.85
CA SER A 167 33.84 -11.18 1.92
C SER A 167 33.04 -10.69 3.14
N SER A 168 31.91 -10.05 2.89
CA SER A 168 30.76 -10.04 3.80
C SER A 168 29.49 -10.15 2.96
N ALA A 169 29.25 -11.35 2.44
CA ALA A 169 27.95 -11.75 1.93
C ALA A 169 27.35 -12.66 3.00
N THR A 170 26.51 -12.10 3.86
CA THR A 170 25.79 -12.80 4.92
C THR A 170 24.94 -13.92 4.33
N ALA A 171 25.32 -15.16 4.60
CA ALA A 171 24.47 -16.33 4.43
C ALA A 171 23.24 -16.14 5.33
N HIS A 172 22.06 -15.92 4.73
CA HIS A 172 20.80 -15.89 5.46
C HIS A 172 20.50 -17.29 5.99
N SER A 173 20.16 -17.38 7.27
CA SER A 173 19.70 -18.62 7.89
C SER A 173 18.36 -19.07 7.28
N GLU A 174 18.06 -20.37 7.35
CA GLU A 174 16.79 -20.92 6.86
C GLU A 174 15.55 -20.22 7.46
N PRO A 175 15.49 -19.91 8.77
CA PRO A 175 14.36 -19.17 9.35
C PRO A 175 14.21 -17.73 8.82
N GLU A 176 15.32 -17.03 8.56
CA GLU A 176 15.27 -15.68 7.98
C GLU A 176 14.69 -15.70 6.56
N SER A 177 15.08 -16.68 5.74
CA SER A 177 14.58 -16.85 4.38
C SER A 177 13.09 -17.17 4.34
N VAL A 178 12.63 -18.05 5.23
CA VAL A 178 11.20 -18.40 5.36
C VAL A 178 10.37 -17.19 5.78
N LEU A 179 10.80 -16.49 6.84
CA LEU A 179 10.08 -15.31 7.34
C LEU A 179 10.05 -14.20 6.29
N LYS A 180 11.17 -13.96 5.60
CA LYS A 180 11.23 -13.00 4.50
C LYS A 180 10.22 -13.34 3.39
N SER A 181 10.15 -14.60 2.98
CA SER A 181 9.22 -15.04 1.93
C SER A 181 7.75 -14.86 2.35
N GLN A 182 7.41 -15.13 3.61
CA GLN A 182 6.07 -14.90 4.16
C GLN A 182 5.72 -13.41 4.17
N LEU A 183 6.66 -12.56 4.56
CA LEU A 183 6.49 -11.11 4.57
C LEU A 183 6.35 -10.55 3.14
N GLU A 184 7.12 -11.02 2.17
CA GLU A 184 6.97 -10.63 0.77
C GLU A 184 5.61 -11.06 0.19
N ALA A 185 5.12 -12.24 0.56
CA ALA A 185 3.80 -12.71 0.13
C ALA A 185 2.66 -11.84 0.68
N ILE A 186 2.77 -11.37 1.93
CA ILE A 186 1.71 -10.58 2.56
C ILE A 186 1.76 -9.10 2.18
N LEU A 187 2.97 -8.53 2.05
CA LEU A 187 3.17 -7.12 1.70
C LEU A 187 3.09 -6.87 0.19
N GLY A 188 3.22 -7.93 -0.61
CA GLY A 188 3.19 -7.84 -2.07
C GLY A 188 4.43 -7.16 -2.65
N LYS A 189 4.30 -6.64 -3.87
CA LYS A 189 5.35 -5.90 -4.55
C LYS A 189 5.29 -4.44 -4.14
N SER A 190 6.46 -3.80 -3.96
CA SER A 190 6.49 -2.35 -3.78
C SER A 190 6.00 -1.66 -5.05
N ASN A 191 5.32 -0.53 -4.87
CA ASN A 191 4.99 0.38 -5.96
C ASN A 191 6.14 1.33 -6.32
N ARG A 192 7.28 1.21 -5.62
CA ARG A 192 8.54 1.90 -5.89
C ARG A 192 9.54 0.94 -6.54
N ASN A 193 10.59 1.50 -7.14
CA ASN A 193 11.69 0.72 -7.75
C ASN A 193 12.68 0.16 -6.70
N VAL A 194 12.17 -0.32 -5.57
CA VAL A 194 12.95 -0.92 -4.47
C VAL A 194 12.28 -2.20 -3.97
N PRO A 195 13.02 -3.17 -3.39
CA PRO A 195 12.44 -4.37 -2.81
C PRO A 195 11.43 -4.03 -1.71
N ARG A 196 10.32 -4.77 -1.61
CA ARG A 196 9.31 -4.53 -0.57
C ARG A 196 9.84 -4.87 0.83
N VAL A 197 10.50 -6.01 0.96
CA VAL A 197 11.24 -6.43 2.16
C VAL A 197 12.73 -6.45 1.81
N SER A 198 13.48 -5.50 2.34
CA SER A 198 14.90 -5.34 2.00
C SER A 198 15.81 -6.22 2.84
N ASP A 199 15.43 -6.49 4.10
CA ASP A 199 16.27 -7.23 5.04
C ASP A 199 15.41 -7.89 6.14
N VAL A 200 15.74 -9.12 6.51
CA VAL A 200 15.20 -9.81 7.68
C VAL A 200 16.36 -10.46 8.40
N ARG A 201 16.56 -10.11 9.66
CA ARG A 201 17.65 -10.63 10.48
C ARG A 201 17.12 -11.20 11.78
N ILE A 202 17.65 -12.34 12.17
CA ILE A 202 17.33 -13.00 13.43
C ILE A 202 18.63 -13.14 14.21
N THR A 203 18.74 -12.44 15.33
CA THR A 203 19.90 -12.50 16.23
C THR A 203 19.45 -12.99 17.59
N GLY A 204 19.65 -14.28 17.86
CA GLY A 204 19.12 -14.92 19.06
C GLY A 204 17.60 -14.91 19.06
N THR A 205 17.00 -14.11 19.94
CA THR A 205 15.53 -13.93 20.02
C THR A 205 15.07 -12.57 19.49
N ASN A 206 15.96 -11.77 18.91
CA ASN A 206 15.63 -10.47 18.36
C ASN A 206 15.42 -10.60 16.85
N ILE A 207 14.28 -10.10 16.36
CA ILE A 207 13.96 -10.09 14.94
C ILE A 207 14.02 -8.65 14.46
N ALA A 208 14.80 -8.39 13.41
CA ALA A 208 14.85 -7.10 12.74
C ALA A 208 14.31 -7.23 11.32
N VAL A 209 13.38 -6.36 10.94
CA VAL A 209 12.77 -6.32 9.60
C VAL A 209 12.95 -4.93 9.02
N ARG A 210 13.50 -4.84 7.80
CA ARG A 210 13.50 -3.61 7.00
C ARG A 210 12.57 -3.78 5.80
N PHE A 211 11.66 -2.83 5.64
CA PHE A 211 10.72 -2.81 4.52
C PHE A 211 10.69 -1.42 3.88
N SER A 212 10.28 -1.36 2.63
CA SER A 212 10.12 -0.11 1.90
C SER A 212 8.66 0.32 1.99
N VAL A 213 8.35 1.47 2.61
CA VAL A 213 6.98 2.03 2.69
C VAL A 213 6.51 2.42 1.28
N ASP A 214 5.32 1.99 0.86
CA ASP A 214 4.86 2.33 -0.50
C ASP A 214 4.54 3.82 -0.66
N ASP A 215 4.92 4.37 -1.83
CA ASP A 215 4.62 5.75 -2.21
C ASP A 215 3.16 5.81 -2.65
N ASN A 216 2.29 6.08 -1.69
CA ASN A 216 0.85 6.17 -1.90
C ASN A 216 0.42 7.62 -2.16
N LEU A 217 -0.84 7.77 -2.56
CA LEU A 217 -1.36 9.01 -3.16
C LEU A 217 -1.28 10.25 -2.26
N THR A 218 -1.16 10.08 -0.94
CA THR A 218 -1.13 11.14 0.07
C THR A 218 -0.20 10.81 1.23
N GLU A 219 0.27 11.80 1.99
CA GLU A 219 1.02 11.54 3.23
C GLU A 219 0.22 10.69 4.23
N ASN A 220 -1.09 10.90 4.31
CA ASN A 220 -1.96 10.10 5.17
C ASN A 220 -2.09 8.64 4.69
N LEU A 221 -2.11 8.40 3.38
CA LEU A 221 -2.12 7.04 2.81
C LEU A 221 -0.75 6.38 2.92
N ILE A 222 0.32 7.15 2.73
CA ILE A 222 1.69 6.69 2.97
C ILE A 222 1.79 6.25 4.44
N ARG A 223 1.32 7.07 5.38
CA ARG A 223 1.30 6.73 6.80
C ARG A 223 0.37 5.55 7.13
N GLY A 224 -0.87 5.56 6.66
CA GLY A 224 -1.83 4.48 6.88
C GLY A 224 -1.33 3.16 6.31
N SER A 225 -0.72 3.20 5.12
CA SER A 225 -0.06 2.03 4.53
C SER A 225 1.12 1.54 5.37
N ALA A 226 1.97 2.46 5.85
CA ALA A 226 3.09 2.11 6.72
C ALA A 226 2.61 1.50 8.04
N MET A 227 1.53 2.01 8.63
CA MET A 227 0.90 1.45 9.83
C MET A 227 0.32 0.06 9.55
N SER A 228 -0.35 -0.13 8.42
CA SER A 228 -0.89 -1.43 8.01
C SER A 228 0.22 -2.45 7.73
N ASP A 229 1.28 -2.04 7.05
CA ASP A 229 2.45 -2.89 6.78
C ASP A 229 3.11 -3.30 8.09
N LEU A 230 3.29 -2.35 9.00
CA LEU A 230 3.83 -2.61 10.33
C LEU A 230 2.98 -3.61 11.09
N ARG A 231 1.64 -3.43 11.11
CA ARG A 231 0.67 -4.36 11.70
C ARG A 231 0.81 -5.76 11.09
N ASN A 232 0.89 -5.86 9.77
CA ASN A 232 1.01 -7.13 9.07
C ASN A 232 2.34 -7.81 9.37
N ILE A 233 3.46 -7.07 9.38
CA ILE A 233 4.78 -7.59 9.74
C ILE A 233 4.76 -8.19 11.15
N ILE A 234 4.30 -7.43 12.15
CA ILE A 234 4.31 -7.93 13.53
C ILE A 234 3.34 -9.10 13.73
N LYS A 235 2.21 -9.12 13.01
CA LYS A 235 1.28 -10.24 13.03
C LYS A 235 1.90 -11.49 12.39
N THR A 236 2.53 -11.36 11.22
CA THR A 236 3.20 -12.48 10.53
C THR A 236 4.31 -13.06 11.39
N VAL A 237 5.13 -12.20 12.03
CA VAL A 237 6.15 -12.66 12.97
C VAL A 237 5.53 -13.41 14.15
N HIS A 238 4.42 -12.90 14.71
CA HIS A 238 3.69 -13.59 15.78
C HIS A 238 3.13 -14.95 15.35
N ASP A 239 2.50 -15.01 14.18
CA ASP A 239 1.89 -16.24 13.62
C ASP A 239 2.94 -17.27 13.18
N SER A 240 4.18 -16.84 12.86
CA SER A 240 5.27 -17.73 12.45
C SER A 240 5.71 -18.72 13.53
N ALA A 241 5.23 -18.56 14.77
CA ALA A 241 5.61 -19.33 15.95
C ALA A 241 7.12 -19.31 16.29
N TYR A 242 7.92 -18.47 15.62
CA TYR A 242 9.33 -18.30 15.94
C TYR A 242 9.48 -17.73 17.36
N PRO A 243 10.42 -18.24 18.19
CA PRO A 243 10.68 -17.65 19.49
C PRO A 243 11.37 -16.29 19.31
N TYR A 244 10.71 -15.22 19.77
CA TYR A 244 11.27 -13.88 19.79
C TYR A 244 10.99 -13.18 21.11
N SER A 245 11.88 -12.32 21.54
CA SER A 245 11.71 -11.42 22.69
C SER A 245 11.23 -10.04 22.23
N GLU A 246 11.75 -9.56 21.10
CA GLU A 246 11.35 -8.31 20.46
C GLU A 246 11.44 -8.36 18.92
N VAL A 247 10.66 -7.50 18.29
CA VAL A 247 10.65 -7.26 16.85
C VAL A 247 10.93 -5.78 16.61
N ALA A 248 12.05 -5.48 15.97
CA ALA A 248 12.41 -4.15 15.51
C ALA A 248 12.10 -4.02 14.01
N VAL A 249 11.27 -3.05 13.66
CA VAL A 249 10.85 -2.82 12.27
C VAL A 249 11.27 -1.43 11.83
N ALA A 250 11.95 -1.33 10.69
CA ALA A 250 12.29 -0.06 10.06
C ALA A 250 11.64 0.04 8.67
N GLY A 251 10.88 1.11 8.46
CA GLY A 251 10.30 1.44 7.16
C GLY A 251 11.13 2.52 6.48
N THR A 252 11.59 2.28 5.25
CA THR A 252 12.31 3.29 4.46
C THR A 252 11.38 4.02 3.51
N PHE A 253 11.65 5.29 3.24
CA PHE A 253 10.95 6.08 2.25
C PHE A 253 11.89 7.00 1.47
N SER A 254 11.53 7.34 0.23
CA SER A 254 12.28 8.30 -0.57
C SER A 254 11.97 9.71 -0.07
N LEU A 255 12.87 10.29 0.72
CA LEU A 255 12.75 11.65 1.24
C LEU A 255 13.46 12.63 0.31
N ARG A 256 12.81 13.77 0.05
CA ARG A 256 13.37 14.85 -0.75
C ARG A 256 13.95 15.94 0.15
N ASP A 257 15.21 16.28 -0.07
CA ASP A 257 15.87 17.38 0.63
C ASP A 257 15.40 18.77 0.14
N LYS A 258 15.82 19.82 0.85
CA LYS A 258 15.51 21.22 0.50
C LYS A 258 16.03 21.67 -0.87
N PHE A 259 16.95 20.91 -1.47
CA PHE A 259 17.55 21.17 -2.77
C PHE A 259 16.89 20.33 -3.89
N GLY A 260 15.95 19.46 -3.54
CA GLY A 260 15.23 18.62 -4.49
C GLY A 260 15.87 17.25 -4.78
N ASN A 261 16.90 16.84 -4.05
CA ASN A 261 17.48 15.51 -4.17
C ASN A 261 16.66 14.51 -3.36
N SER A 262 16.36 13.35 -3.94
CA SER A 262 15.62 12.28 -3.28
C SER A 262 16.57 11.14 -2.88
N GLN A 263 16.51 10.69 -1.63
CA GLN A 263 17.26 9.54 -1.13
C GLN A 263 16.38 8.62 -0.27
N GLU A 264 16.67 7.32 -0.28
CA GLU A 264 16.01 6.38 0.62
C GLU A 264 16.57 6.54 2.03
N GLU A 265 15.69 6.88 2.97
CA GLU A 265 16.02 7.08 4.37
C GLU A 265 15.00 6.37 5.26
N ASP A 266 15.36 6.14 6.53
CA ASP A 266 14.43 5.59 7.50
C ASP A 266 13.31 6.61 7.76
N ALA A 267 12.09 6.25 7.40
CA ALA A 267 10.88 7.06 7.64
C ALA A 267 10.23 6.73 8.98
N LEU A 268 10.39 5.48 9.44
CA LEU A 268 9.91 5.03 10.74
C LEU A 268 10.81 3.93 11.29
N ARG A 269 10.88 3.85 12.62
CA ARG A 269 11.45 2.74 13.37
C ARG A 269 10.50 2.45 14.52
N ALA A 270 10.13 1.19 14.71
CA ALA A 270 9.26 0.78 15.81
C ALA A 270 9.70 -0.57 16.37
N THR A 271 9.69 -0.69 17.69
CA THR A 271 10.07 -1.90 18.41
C THR A 271 8.88 -2.42 19.21
N TYR A 272 8.66 -3.73 19.15
CA TYR A 272 7.58 -4.41 19.87
C TYR A 272 8.11 -5.62 20.62
N LYS A 273 7.92 -5.65 21.94
CA LYS A 273 8.22 -6.83 22.75
C LYS A 273 7.14 -7.89 22.57
N ARG A 274 7.52 -9.16 22.73
CA ARG A 274 6.59 -10.30 22.67
C ARG A 274 5.41 -10.14 23.63
N SER A 275 5.64 -9.61 24.83
CA SER A 275 4.59 -9.33 25.82
C SER A 275 3.55 -8.32 25.34
N THR A 276 3.97 -7.35 24.52
CA THR A 276 3.09 -6.33 23.94
C THR A 276 2.29 -6.92 22.79
N VAL A 277 2.97 -7.60 21.86
CA VAL A 277 2.34 -8.25 20.71
C VAL A 277 1.32 -9.31 21.14
N GLY A 278 1.63 -10.09 22.19
CA GLY A 278 0.74 -11.13 22.71
C GLY A 278 -0.54 -10.61 23.37
N ARG A 279 -0.65 -9.30 23.66
CA ARG A 279 -1.87 -8.67 24.21
C ARG A 279 -2.81 -8.14 23.13
N ILE A 280 -2.38 -8.13 21.87
CA ILE A 280 -3.14 -7.56 20.76
C ILE A 280 -4.32 -8.49 20.42
N ASN A 281 -5.54 -7.95 20.48
CA ASN A 281 -6.71 -8.61 19.89
C ASN A 281 -6.76 -8.35 18.38
N TRP A 282 -6.10 -9.20 17.60
CA TRP A 282 -5.93 -9.02 16.15
C TRP A 282 -7.22 -8.89 15.34
N THR A 283 -8.35 -9.43 15.83
CA THR A 283 -9.64 -9.35 15.14
C THR A 283 -10.26 -7.96 15.26
N GLY A 284 -10.03 -7.26 16.38
CA GLY A 284 -10.62 -5.94 16.68
C GLY A 284 -9.61 -4.81 16.78
N PHE A 285 -8.33 -5.06 16.55
CA PHE A 285 -7.28 -4.07 16.69
C PHE A 285 -7.33 -3.03 15.55
N ALA A 286 -7.52 -1.77 15.92
CA ALA A 286 -7.47 -0.65 14.98
C ALA A 286 -6.02 -0.35 14.58
N THR A 287 -5.75 -0.33 13.27
CA THR A 287 -4.41 -0.08 12.70
C THR A 287 -3.79 1.21 13.21
N ASP A 288 -4.57 2.26 13.41
CA ASP A 288 -4.12 3.58 13.89
C ASP A 288 -3.44 3.54 15.27
N ASN A 289 -3.70 2.50 16.07
CA ASN A 289 -3.08 2.33 17.38
C ASN A 289 -1.68 1.69 17.32
N ILE A 290 -1.21 1.25 16.14
CA ILE A 290 0.01 0.45 16.00
C ILE A 290 1.24 1.17 16.56
N TYR A 291 1.37 2.48 16.35
CA TYR A 291 2.48 3.26 16.92
C TYR A 291 2.30 3.51 18.42
N ALA A 292 1.06 3.66 18.89
CA ALA A 292 0.76 3.95 20.30
C ALA A 292 1.07 2.75 21.22
N ILE A 293 1.00 1.53 20.70
CA ILE A 293 1.34 0.32 21.44
C ILE A 293 2.80 -0.10 21.26
N ALA A 294 3.61 0.60 20.47
CA ALA A 294 5.02 0.28 20.31
C ALA A 294 5.76 0.49 21.65
N ASP A 295 6.70 -0.40 21.97
CA ASP A 295 7.57 -0.25 23.13
C ASP A 295 8.59 0.88 22.92
N ASP A 296 8.98 1.11 21.67
CA ASP A 296 9.76 2.26 21.22
C ASP A 296 9.33 2.63 19.80
N VAL A 297 9.19 3.92 19.51
CA VAL A 297 8.82 4.41 18.17
C VAL A 297 9.52 5.72 17.86
N TRP A 298 10.08 5.78 16.67
CA TRP A 298 10.62 6.98 16.07
C TRP A 298 10.01 7.15 14.68
N LEU A 299 9.51 8.34 14.40
CA LEU A 299 9.00 8.73 13.09
C LEU A 299 9.86 9.86 12.55
N HIS A 300 10.15 9.84 11.25
CA HIS A 300 10.75 10.98 10.59
C HIS A 300 9.76 12.18 10.67
N PRO A 301 10.20 13.44 10.80
CA PRO A 301 9.31 14.61 10.88
C PRO A 301 8.28 14.73 9.75
N SER A 302 8.60 14.20 8.57
CA SER A 302 7.68 14.13 7.42
C SER A 302 6.58 13.04 7.54
N PHE A 303 6.65 12.21 8.57
CA PHE A 303 5.72 11.13 8.90
C PHE A 303 5.02 11.36 10.24
N GLU A 304 5.41 12.40 10.98
CA GLU A 304 4.70 12.83 12.19
C GLU A 304 3.37 13.49 11.84
N LYS A 305 2.34 13.26 12.67
CA LYS A 305 1.07 13.97 12.53
C LYS A 305 1.31 15.44 12.84
N LYS A 306 1.45 16.27 11.81
CA LYS A 306 1.43 17.72 11.96
C LYS A 306 0.07 18.14 12.49
N ILE A 307 0.01 18.40 13.80
CA ILE A 307 -1.04 19.24 14.37
C ILE A 307 -0.78 20.64 13.81
N PRO A 308 -1.73 21.25 13.08
CA PRO A 308 -1.53 22.60 12.55
C PRO A 308 -1.29 23.57 13.72
N LEU A 309 -0.23 24.39 13.61
CA LEU A 309 0.20 25.39 14.60
C LEU A 309 -0.88 26.40 15.03
N LYS A 310 -2.06 26.41 14.40
CA LYS A 310 -3.21 27.25 14.79
C LYS A 310 -3.95 26.72 16.03
N ASP A 311 -3.76 25.45 16.40
CA ASP A 311 -4.43 24.86 17.56
C ASP A 311 -3.63 25.03 18.87
N LEU A 312 -2.48 25.72 18.83
CA LEU A 312 -1.62 26.02 19.98
C LEU A 312 -1.87 27.38 20.62
N GLN A 313 -2.90 28.12 20.18
CA GLN A 313 -3.33 29.33 20.87
C GLN A 313 -4.20 28.95 22.08
N VAL A 314 -3.54 28.51 23.14
CA VAL A 314 -4.10 28.57 24.49
C VAL A 314 -4.28 30.06 24.82
N PRO A 315 -5.49 30.54 25.14
CA PRO A 315 -5.63 31.90 25.65
C PRO A 315 -4.88 31.97 26.98
N MET A 316 -3.82 32.80 27.02
CA MET A 316 -3.26 33.19 28.32
C MET A 316 -4.30 34.04 29.06
N PRO A 317 -4.47 33.83 30.37
CA PRO A 317 -5.45 34.55 31.19
C PRO A 317 -5.16 36.04 31.29
#